data_AF-A0A5C2HFL9-F1
#
_entry.id   AF-A0A5C2HFL9-F1
#
_cell.length_a   1.000
_cell.length_b   1.000
_cell.length_c   1.000
_cell.angle_alpha   90.00
_cell.angle_beta   90.00
_cell.angle_gamma   90.00
#
_symmetry.space_group_name_H-M   'P 1'
#
loop_
_entity.id
_entity.type
_entity.pdbx_description
1 polymer ?
#
loop_
_entity_poly.entity_id
_entity_poly.type
_entity_poly.pdbx_seq_one_letter_code
_entity_poly.pdbx_strand_id
1 'polypeptide(L)' 'MGQFIPCQGKSACRDDGEHCLVCGRSFDEITRLRDALQTLADLALEYEYDNSSDYSDYIARKLDKMITYRRRESRDD' A
#
# COMPACT_ATOMS: atom_id res chain seq x y z
N MET A 1 -0.08 -4.00 -18.33
CA MET A 1 -0.50 -3.81 -16.92
C MET A 1 0.71 -4.01 -16.04
N GLY A 2 0.97 -3.12 -15.08
CA GLY A 2 1.98 -3.37 -14.05
C GLY A 2 1.45 -4.39 -13.04
N GLN A 3 2.31 -5.32 -12.60
CA GLN A 3 2.01 -6.25 -11.52
C GLN A 3 2.56 -5.69 -10.21
N PHE A 4 1.72 -5.62 -9.18
CA PHE A 4 2.19 -5.25 -7.85
C PHE A 4 3.02 -6.39 -7.27
N ILE A 5 4.27 -6.10 -6.91
CA ILE A 5 5.18 -7.03 -6.23
C ILE A 5 5.39 -6.50 -4.82
N PRO A 6 4.97 -7.24 -3.76
CA PRO A 6 5.13 -6.78 -2.40
C PRO A 6 6.61 -6.63 -2.04
N CYS A 7 6.89 -5.66 -1.15
CA CYS A 7 8.24 -5.47 -0.62
C CYS A 7 8.68 -6.71 0.17
N GLN A 8 9.91 -7.16 -0.02
CA GLN A 8 10.51 -8.27 0.75
C GLN A 8 11.12 -7.82 2.09
N GLY A 9 10.78 -6.60 2.55
CA GLY A 9 11.26 -6.02 3.80
C GLY A 9 12.40 -5.02 3.63
N LYS A 10 12.59 -4.15 4.63
CA LYS A 10 13.58 -3.05 4.60
C LYS A 10 15.02 -3.54 4.47
N SER A 11 15.35 -4.71 5.04
CA SER A 11 16.68 -5.32 4.98
C SER A 11 17.02 -5.95 3.62
N ALA A 12 16.00 -6.19 2.78
CA ALA A 12 16.18 -6.75 1.45
C ALA A 12 16.23 -5.67 0.36
N CYS A 13 15.90 -4.40 0.68
CA CYS A 13 15.92 -3.33 -0.30
C CYS A 13 17.36 -3.09 -0.79
N ARG A 14 17.58 -3.29 -2.09
CA ARG A 14 18.80 -2.86 -2.79
C ARG A 14 18.40 -1.86 -3.85
N ASP A 15 19.12 -0.76 -3.92
CA ASP A 15 18.81 0.36 -4.81
C ASP A 15 19.88 0.55 -5.89
N ASP A 16 19.43 1.00 -7.06
CA ASP A 16 20.26 1.56 -8.13
C ASP A 16 20.10 3.10 -8.25
N GLY A 17 19.35 3.71 -7.32
CA GLY A 17 18.98 5.13 -7.32
C GLY A 17 17.59 5.43 -7.88
N GLU A 18 16.98 4.54 -8.66
CA GLU A 18 15.67 4.76 -9.29
C GLU A 18 14.63 3.69 -8.92
N HIS A 19 15.06 2.43 -8.83
CA HIS A 19 14.23 1.28 -8.56
C HIS A 19 14.82 0.38 -7.46
N CYS A 20 13.93 -0.31 -6.76
CA CYS A 20 14.32 -1.39 -5.88
C CYS A 20 14.68 -2.62 -6.71
N LEU A 21 15.94 -3.05 -6.66
CA LEU A 21 16.45 -4.23 -7.38
C LEU A 21 15.83 -5.57 -6.93
N VAL A 22 15.04 -5.57 -5.84
CA VAL A 22 14.39 -6.78 -5.32
C VAL A 22 12.91 -6.87 -5.71
N CYS A 23 12.15 -5.78 -5.53
CA CYS A 23 10.73 -5.78 -5.89
C CYS A 23 10.44 -5.13 -7.25
N GLY A 24 11.43 -4.51 -7.89
CA GLY A 24 11.32 -3.85 -9.20
C GLY A 24 10.55 -2.52 -9.20
N ARG A 25 9.97 -2.12 -8.07
CA ARG A 25 9.18 -0.89 -7.94
C ARG A 25 10.08 0.34 -7.81
N SER A 26 9.60 1.47 -8.30
CA SER A 26 10.33 2.75 -8.17
C SER A 26 10.36 3.21 -6.72
N PHE A 27 11.38 4.01 -6.37
CA PHE A 27 11.46 4.57 -5.01
C PHE A 27 10.31 5.53 -4.69
N ASP A 28 9.81 6.26 -5.69
CA ASP A 28 8.63 7.13 -5.54
C ASP A 28 7.40 6.30 -5.17
N GLU A 29 7.13 5.18 -5.88
CA GLU A 29 6.02 4.28 -5.56
C GLU A 29 6.15 3.72 -4.14
N ILE A 30 7.35 3.24 -3.78
CA ILE A 30 7.62 2.66 -2.46
C ILE A 30 7.42 3.68 -1.35
N THR A 31 7.91 4.91 -1.55
CA THR A 31 7.82 5.99 -0.55
C THR A 31 6.38 6.39 -0.33
N ARG A 32 5.63 6.68 -1.40
CA ARG A 32 4.20 7.05 -1.30
C ARG A 32 3.35 5.97 -0.64
N LEU A 33 3.60 4.70 -0.97
CA LEU A 33 2.90 3.60 -0.32
C LEU A 33 3.22 3.50 1.18
N ARG A 34 4.48 3.72 1.57
CA ARG A 34 4.89 3.72 2.98
C ARG A 34 4.26 4.86 3.76
N ASP A 35 4.20 6.06 3.20
CA ASP A 35 3.58 7.21 3.84
C ASP A 35 2.06 6.99 4.03
N ALA A 36 1.39 6.40 3.04
CA ALA A 36 0.00 6.00 3.16
C ALA A 36 -0.21 4.95 4.27
N LEU A 37 0.66 3.94 4.36
CA LEU A 37 0.61 2.94 5.44
C LEU A 37 0.85 3.55 6.81
N GLN A 38 1.79 4.51 6.92
CA GLN A 38 2.05 5.21 8.17
C GLN A 38 0.83 6.01 8.62
N THR A 39 0.18 6.71 7.69
CA THR A 39 -1.07 7.46 7.97
C THR A 39 -2.18 6.55 8.51
N LEU A 40 -2.33 5.34 7.94
CA LEU A 40 -3.30 4.36 8.43
C LEU A 40 -2.92 3.81 9.82
N ALA A 41 -1.64 3.53 10.04
CA ALA A 41 -1.16 3.07 11.34
C ALA A 41 -1.35 4.13 12.43
N ASP A 42 -1.03 5.39 12.13
CA ASP A 42 -1.19 6.51 13.05
C ASP A 42 -2.66 6.69 13.45
N LEU A 43 -3.60 6.50 12.50
CA LEU A 43 -5.03 6.53 12.80
C LEU A 43 -5.43 5.41 13.77
N ALA A 44 -4.92 4.19 13.59
CA ALA A 44 -5.23 3.11 14.52
C ALA A 44 -4.68 3.37 15.93
N LEU A 45 -3.50 4.00 16.02
CA LEU A 45 -2.86 4.36 17.28
C LEU A 45 -3.57 5.54 17.96
N GLU A 46 -3.96 6.57 17.21
CA GLU A 46 -4.68 7.76 17.71
C GLU A 46 -6.00 7.38 18.39
N TYR A 47 -6.72 6.41 17.82
CA TYR A 47 -7.99 5.91 18.37
C TYR A 47 -7.83 4.69 19.28
N GLU A 48 -6.59 4.31 19.60
CA GLU A 48 -6.25 3.25 20.56
C GLU A 48 -6.94 1.91 20.27
N TYR A 49 -7.06 1.52 18.98
CA TYR A 49 -7.69 0.24 18.62
C TYR A 49 -6.87 -0.95 19.12
N ASP A 50 -7.42 -1.72 20.06
CA ASP A 50 -6.79 -2.93 20.58
C ASP A 50 -6.88 -4.11 19.58
N ASN A 51 -7.88 -4.11 18.71
CA ASN A 51 -8.11 -5.12 17.67
C ASN A 51 -7.48 -4.73 16.31
N SER A 52 -6.19 -4.39 16.31
CA SER A 52 -5.44 -3.96 15.11
C SER A 52 -5.51 -4.92 13.91
N SER A 53 -5.74 -6.22 14.14
CA SER A 53 -5.97 -7.20 13.07
C SER A 53 -7.27 -6.94 12.31
N ASP A 54 -8.38 -6.69 13.02
CA ASP A 54 -9.68 -6.42 12.41
C ASP A 54 -9.66 -5.12 11.59
N TYR A 55 -8.97 -4.10 12.13
CA TYR A 55 -8.74 -2.82 11.45
C TYR A 55 -8.00 -3.02 10.12
N SER A 56 -6.91 -3.79 10.14
CA SER A 56 -6.10 -4.07 8.94
C SER A 56 -6.90 -4.85 7.90
N ASP A 57 -7.66 -5.86 8.32
CA ASP A 57 -8.53 -6.66 7.46
C ASP A 57 -9.67 -5.83 6.83
N TYR A 58 -10.25 -4.90 7.61
CA TYR A 58 -11.25 -3.96 7.11
C TYR A 58 -10.69 -3.09 5.99
N ILE A 59 -9.51 -2.51 6.19
CA ILE A 59 -8.85 -1.66 5.19
C ILE A 59 -8.58 -2.42 3.91
N ALA A 60 -8.00 -3.62 3.99
CA ALA A 60 -7.68 -4.43 2.82
C ALA A 60 -8.93 -4.69 1.96
N ARG A 61 -10.04 -5.11 2.60
CA ARG A 61 -11.33 -5.32 1.92
C ARG A 61 -11.91 -4.04 1.34
N LYS A 62 -11.80 -2.91 2.05
CA LYS A 62 -12.36 -1.63 1.61
C LYS A 62 -11.57 -1.06 0.42
N LEU A 63 -10.24 -1.16 0.46
CA LEU A 63 -9.35 -0.70 -0.60
C LEU A 63 -9.60 -1.46 -1.90
N ASP A 64 -9.72 -2.79 -1.85
CA ASP A 64 -10.05 -3.60 -3.03
C ASP A 64 -11.38 -3.19 -3.70
N LYS A 65 -12.41 -2.97 -2.88
CA LYS A 65 -13.71 -2.46 -3.36
C LYS A 65 -13.59 -1.08 -3.99
N MET A 66 -12.82 -0.17 -3.39
CA MET A 66 -12.60 1.19 -3.92
C MET A 66 -11.86 1.14 -5.27
N ILE A 67 -10.83 0.30 -5.41
CA ILE A 67 -10.11 0.12 -6.66
C ILE A 67 -11.05 -0.43 -7.74
N THR A 68 -11.84 -1.44 -7.42
CA THR A 68 -12.80 -2.05 -8.35
C THR A 68 -13.85 -1.03 -8.80
N TYR A 69 -14.40 -0.25 -7.87
CA TYR A 69 -15.39 0.78 -8.17
C TYR A 69 -14.83 1.88 -9.09
N ARG A 70 -13.67 2.45 -8.74
CA ARG A 70 -13.03 3.50 -9.56
C ARG A 70 -12.67 3.03 -10.97
N ARG A 71 -12.27 1.76 -11.12
CA ARG A 71 -12.00 1.16 -12.44
C ARG A 71 -13.26 1.02 -13.29
N ARG A 72 -14.43 0.85 -12.68
CA ARG A 72 -15.72 0.81 -13.37
C ARG A 72 -16.11 2.22 -13.81
N GLU A 73 -16.10 3.19 -12.89
CA GLU A 73 -16.39 4.60 -13.22
C GLU A 73 -15.51 5.13 -14.36
N SER A 74 -14.21 4.80 -14.39
CA SER A 74 -13.30 5.22 -15.48
C SER A 74 -13.57 4.56 -16.84
N ARG A 75 -14.46 3.56 -16.92
CA ARG A 75 -14.83 2.85 -18.16
C ARG A 75 -16.18 3.30 -18.71
N ASP A 76 -16.97 4.01 -17.90
CA ASP A 76 -18.29 4.52 -18.23
C ASP A 76 -18.24 6.00 -18.68
N ASP A 77 -17.05 6.62 -18.71
CA ASP A 77 -16.73 7.96 -19.27
C ASP A 77 -16.10 7.86 -20.67
#